data_AF-A0A3C1QW18-F1
#
_entry.id   AF-A0A3C1QW18-F1
#
_cell.length_a   1.000
_cell.length_b   1.000
_cell.length_c   1.000
_cell.angle_alpha   90.00
_cell.angle_beta   90.00
_cell.angle_gamma   90.00
#
_symmetry.space_group_name_H-M   'P 1'
#
loop_
_entity.id
_entity.type
_entity.pdbx_description
1 polymer ?
#
loop_
_entity_poly.entity_id
_entity_poly.type
_entity_poly.pdbx_seq_one_letter_code
_entity_poly.pdbx_strand_id
1 'polypeptide(L)'
;GPAGTGTGTGTGEAALADQRGAGWALPSRSPNAVAYRRPLRLSCRRDRLLLLSEDRPGAVVREFPFRPDVASAIDPMVDHLWSEIDSWGVAGYGAYWKPELRVDVAPEAAGRFADLKRLLENSGLDVVEVRP
;
A
#
# COMPACT_ATOMS: atom_id res chain seq x y z
N GLY A 1 -16.55 -23.21 34.36
CA GLY A 1 -15.86 -22.43 33.33
C GLY A 1 -14.36 -22.46 33.61
N PRO A 2 -13.50 -22.35 32.60
CA PRO A 2 -12.11 -22.05 32.84
C PRO A 2 -11.72 -20.67 32.28
N ALA A 3 -10.93 -19.96 33.08
CA ALA A 3 -10.11 -18.84 32.66
C ALA A 3 -8.93 -19.34 31.82
N GLY A 4 -8.46 -18.51 30.90
CA GLY A 4 -7.24 -18.71 30.12
C GLY A 4 -6.66 -17.36 29.72
N THR A 5 -5.64 -16.93 30.44
CA THR A 5 -4.82 -15.75 30.23
C THR A 5 -4.06 -15.84 28.90
N GLY A 6 -3.92 -14.72 28.19
CA GLY A 6 -3.07 -14.62 27.00
C GLY A 6 -2.58 -13.19 26.77
N THR A 7 -1.51 -12.82 27.47
CA THR A 7 -0.71 -11.61 27.23
C THR A 7 0.00 -11.74 25.88
N GLY A 8 -0.15 -10.75 25.00
CA GLY A 8 0.59 -10.67 23.73
C GLY A 8 1.05 -9.23 23.48
N THR A 9 2.23 -8.90 23.99
CA THR A 9 2.93 -7.64 23.76
C THR A 9 3.46 -7.61 22.32
N GLY A 10 3.01 -6.62 21.56
CA GLY A 10 3.42 -6.38 20.18
C GLY A 10 2.37 -5.54 19.47
N THR A 11 2.15 -4.30 19.92
CA THR A 11 1.23 -3.38 19.23
C THR A 11 1.88 -2.93 17.94
N GLY A 12 1.84 -3.79 16.96
CA GLY A 12 1.87 -3.32 15.62
C GLY A 12 0.44 -3.33 15.06
N GLU A 13 0.17 -2.48 14.08
CA GLU A 13 -1.01 -2.46 13.22
C GLU A 13 -1.47 -3.83 12.66
N ALA A 14 -2.72 -4.20 12.89
CA ALA A 14 -3.33 -5.37 12.25
C ALA A 14 -3.56 -5.11 10.74
N ALA A 15 -3.76 -6.18 9.97
CA ALA A 15 -4.11 -6.06 8.56
C ALA A 15 -5.49 -5.39 8.41
N LEU A 16 -5.60 -4.38 7.56
CA LEU A 16 -6.89 -3.72 7.32
C LEU A 16 -7.89 -4.65 6.61
N ALA A 17 -7.39 -5.68 5.94
CA ALA A 17 -8.23 -6.71 5.33
C ALA A 17 -9.07 -7.51 6.34
N ASP A 18 -8.63 -7.60 7.61
CA ASP A 18 -9.41 -8.26 8.67
C ASP A 18 -10.74 -7.54 8.94
N GLN A 19 -10.79 -6.23 8.65
CA GLN A 19 -11.96 -5.39 8.83
C GLN A 19 -12.70 -5.12 7.51
N ARG A 20 -11.95 -4.97 6.40
CA ARG A 20 -12.48 -4.51 5.11
C ARG A 20 -12.71 -5.64 4.10
N GLY A 21 -12.26 -6.85 4.41
CA GLY A 21 -12.26 -7.99 3.49
C GLY A 21 -11.06 -7.98 2.54
N ALA A 22 -10.79 -9.12 1.91
CA ALA A 22 -9.65 -9.25 1.01
C ALA A 22 -9.82 -8.43 -0.28
N GLY A 23 -8.73 -7.86 -0.79
CA GLY A 23 -8.71 -7.12 -2.05
C GLY A 23 -9.30 -5.71 -1.98
N TRP A 24 -9.55 -5.19 -0.77
CA TRP A 24 -10.25 -3.92 -0.52
C TRP A 24 -9.60 -2.69 -1.15
N ALA A 25 -8.29 -2.71 -1.41
CA ALA A 25 -7.55 -1.55 -1.90
C ALA A 25 -7.48 -1.48 -3.43
N LEU A 26 -8.10 -2.42 -4.14
CA LEU A 26 -8.21 -2.39 -5.59
C LEU A 26 -9.65 -2.03 -5.99
N PRO A 27 -9.84 -1.28 -7.09
CA PRO A 27 -11.17 -1.05 -7.63
C PRO A 27 -11.83 -2.40 -7.99
N SER A 28 -13.16 -2.46 -7.86
CA SER A 28 -13.92 -3.70 -8.04
C SER A 28 -13.60 -4.36 -9.38
N ARG A 29 -13.34 -5.68 -9.35
CA ARG A 29 -12.91 -6.46 -10.51
C ARG A 29 -13.71 -7.74 -10.66
N SER A 30 -13.83 -8.22 -11.90
CA SER A 30 -14.37 -9.55 -12.16
C SER A 30 -13.38 -10.62 -11.66
N PRO A 31 -13.85 -11.74 -11.05
CA PRO A 31 -12.99 -12.78 -10.50
C PRO A 31 -12.01 -13.42 -11.51
N ASN A 32 -12.39 -13.42 -12.80
CA ASN A 32 -11.64 -14.05 -13.88
C ASN A 32 -10.76 -13.06 -14.67
N ALA A 33 -10.61 -11.82 -14.20
CA ALA A 33 -9.84 -10.81 -14.92
C ALA A 33 -8.33 -11.02 -14.78
N VAL A 34 -7.60 -10.84 -15.89
CA VAL A 34 -6.14 -10.93 -15.92
C VAL A 34 -5.53 -9.67 -15.30
N ALA A 35 -4.55 -9.84 -14.41
CA ALA A 35 -3.85 -8.71 -13.78
C ALA A 35 -2.64 -8.28 -14.61
N TYR A 36 -2.62 -7.05 -15.12
CA TYR A 36 -1.42 -6.43 -15.65
C TYR A 36 -0.76 -5.56 -14.59
N ARG A 37 0.52 -5.81 -14.32
CA ARG A 37 1.26 -5.10 -13.28
C ARG A 37 1.92 -3.85 -13.84
N ARG A 38 1.77 -2.75 -13.12
CA ARG A 38 2.51 -1.51 -13.39
C ARG A 38 3.13 -0.99 -12.09
N PRO A 39 4.44 -0.69 -12.07
CA PRO A 39 5.10 -0.25 -10.86
C PRO A 39 4.68 1.18 -10.51
N LEU A 40 4.50 1.45 -9.21
CA LEU A 40 4.42 2.80 -8.66
C LEU A 40 5.52 2.96 -7.64
N ARG A 41 6.30 4.03 -7.76
CA ARG A 41 7.47 4.26 -6.90
C ARG A 41 7.05 5.06 -5.67
N LEU A 42 7.19 4.44 -4.51
CA LEU A 42 7.01 5.11 -3.23
C LEU A 42 8.35 5.27 -2.53
N SER A 43 8.43 6.30 -1.70
CA SER A 43 9.52 6.48 -0.76
C SER A 43 8.96 6.57 0.65
N CYS A 44 9.37 5.66 1.52
CA CYS A 44 8.97 5.62 2.91
C CYS A 44 9.96 6.41 3.76
N ARG A 45 9.48 7.49 4.38
CA ARG A 45 10.23 8.33 5.33
C ARG A 45 9.67 8.14 6.73
N ARG A 46 10.30 8.77 7.73
CA ARG A 46 9.93 8.61 9.14
C ARG A 46 8.49 9.02 9.45
N ASP A 47 7.96 10.02 8.75
CA ASP A 47 6.69 10.68 9.06
C ASP A 47 5.74 10.84 7.86
N ARG A 48 6.11 10.30 6.69
CA ARG A 48 5.32 10.40 5.45
C ARG A 48 5.71 9.34 4.43
N LEU A 49 4.78 9.04 3.52
CA LEU A 49 5.04 8.35 2.27
C LEU A 49 5.12 9.38 1.14
N LEU A 50 6.02 9.18 0.18
CA LEU A 50 6.14 10.03 -1.01
C LEU A 50 5.86 9.20 -2.24
N LEU A 51 4.88 9.60 -3.06
CA LEU A 51 4.74 9.08 -4.42
C LEU A 51 5.68 9.82 -5.34
N LEU A 52 6.53 9.07 -6.03
CA LEU A 52 7.53 9.59 -6.95
C LEU A 52 7.00 9.48 -8.39
N SER A 53 7.35 10.46 -9.20
CA SER A 53 6.96 10.50 -10.61
C SER A 53 7.66 9.39 -11.40
N GLU A 54 6.90 8.71 -12.27
CA GLU A 54 7.48 7.79 -13.25
C GLU A 54 8.28 8.55 -14.33
N ASP A 55 7.76 9.69 -14.79
CA ASP A 55 8.33 10.46 -15.90
C ASP A 55 9.51 11.36 -15.51
N ARG A 56 9.54 11.80 -14.24
CA ARG A 56 10.57 12.71 -13.72
C ARG A 56 11.28 12.09 -12.52
N PRO A 57 12.45 11.45 -12.73
CA PRO A 57 13.19 10.82 -11.65
C PRO A 57 13.43 11.75 -10.46
N GLY A 58 13.05 11.30 -9.26
CA GLY A 58 13.22 12.04 -8.01
C GLY A 58 12.17 13.14 -7.76
N ALA A 59 11.30 13.45 -8.72
CA ALA A 59 10.21 14.39 -8.48
C ALA A 59 9.10 13.73 -7.63
N VAL A 60 8.65 14.43 -6.60
CA VAL A 60 7.53 14.02 -5.77
C VAL A 60 6.23 14.46 -6.44
N VAL A 61 5.33 13.50 -6.71
CA VAL A 61 3.97 13.72 -7.21
C VAL A 61 3.04 14.07 -6.06
N ARG A 62 3.17 13.34 -4.95
CA ARG A 62 2.32 13.53 -3.77
C ARG A 62 3.02 13.08 -2.49
N GLU A 63 2.73 13.77 -1.41
CA GLU A 63 3.10 13.36 -0.05
C GLU A 63 1.86 12.88 0.70
N PHE A 64 2.03 11.82 1.49
CA PHE A 64 1.04 11.30 2.43
C PHE A 64 1.65 11.32 3.83
N PRO A 65 1.54 12.43 4.56
CA PRO A 65 1.96 12.50 5.95
C PRO A 65 1.16 11.50 6.78
N PHE A 66 1.83 10.83 7.72
CA PHE A 66 1.16 9.95 8.65
C PHE A 66 1.45 10.37 10.09
N ARG A 67 0.40 10.85 10.78
CA ARG A 67 0.41 11.20 12.20
C ARG A 67 -0.98 10.87 12.77
N PRO A 68 -1.09 10.05 13.83
CA PRO A 68 0.00 9.55 14.68
C PRO A 68 0.75 8.32 14.11
N ASP A 69 0.16 7.58 13.18
CA ASP A 69 0.62 6.27 12.70
C ASP A 69 0.41 6.08 11.19
N VAL A 70 1.02 5.03 10.62
CA VAL A 70 1.02 4.77 9.17
C VAL A 70 -0.39 4.54 8.65
N ALA A 71 -1.28 3.94 9.45
CA ALA A 71 -2.69 3.74 9.14
C ALA A 71 -3.38 5.03 8.65
N SER A 72 -3.06 6.18 9.26
CA SER A 72 -3.62 7.47 8.87
C SER A 72 -3.32 7.91 7.43
N ALA A 73 -2.26 7.40 6.80
CA ALA A 73 -1.93 7.70 5.41
C ALA A 73 -2.50 6.69 4.39
N ILE A 74 -3.06 5.57 4.85
CA ILE A 74 -3.48 4.49 3.95
C ILE A 74 -4.62 4.92 3.04
N ASP A 75 -5.71 5.45 3.60
CA ASP A 75 -6.88 5.82 2.80
C ASP A 75 -6.56 6.94 1.79
N PRO A 76 -5.91 8.06 2.18
CA PRO A 76 -5.49 9.09 1.22
C PRO A 76 -4.53 8.57 0.15
N MET A 77 -3.66 7.62 0.50
CA MET A 77 -2.76 6.99 -0.47
C MET A 77 -3.55 6.13 -1.46
N VAL A 78 -4.42 5.24 -0.99
CA VAL A 78 -5.22 4.34 -1.84
C VAL A 78 -6.11 5.14 -2.79
N ASP A 79 -6.78 6.19 -2.31
CA ASP A 79 -7.61 7.07 -3.13
C ASP A 79 -6.79 7.71 -4.27
N HIS A 80 -5.55 8.12 -3.98
CA HIS A 80 -4.67 8.68 -5.00
C HIS A 80 -4.14 7.60 -5.96
N LEU A 81 -3.82 6.40 -5.46
CA LEU A 81 -3.42 5.28 -6.31
C LEU A 81 -4.53 4.90 -7.30
N TRP A 82 -5.80 4.99 -6.90
CA TRP A 82 -6.92 4.80 -7.83
C TRP A 82 -6.94 5.85 -8.93
N SER A 83 -6.66 7.11 -8.60
CA SER A 83 -6.55 8.18 -9.60
C SER A 83 -5.41 7.91 -10.61
N GLU A 84 -4.27 7.40 -10.13
CA GLU A 84 -3.16 6.98 -10.99
C GLU A 84 -3.57 5.81 -11.89
N ILE A 85 -4.22 4.77 -11.34
CA ILE A 85 -4.71 3.62 -12.10
C ILE A 85 -5.70 4.05 -13.20
N ASP A 86 -6.64 4.94 -12.87
CA ASP A 86 -7.62 5.46 -13.83
C ASP A 86 -6.94 6.22 -14.97
N SER A 87 -5.83 6.91 -14.69
CA SER A 87 -5.03 7.63 -15.71
C SER A 87 -4.33 6.71 -16.71
N TRP A 88 -4.12 5.43 -16.36
CA TRP A 88 -3.46 4.45 -17.24
C TRP A 88 -4.36 3.96 -18.38
N GLY A 89 -5.65 4.27 -18.33
CA GLY A 89 -6.63 3.81 -19.31
C GLY A 89 -6.92 2.32 -19.20
N VAL A 90 -7.36 1.72 -20.31
CA VAL A 90 -7.83 0.33 -20.33
C VAL A 90 -6.66 -0.65 -20.34
N ALA A 91 -6.61 -1.56 -19.36
CA ALA A 91 -5.57 -2.59 -19.27
C ALA A 91 -5.62 -3.64 -20.39
N GLY A 92 -6.81 -3.85 -20.97
CA GLY A 92 -7.07 -4.83 -22.03
C GLY A 92 -8.42 -5.51 -21.84
N TYR A 93 -8.86 -6.29 -22.83
CA TYR A 93 -10.12 -7.05 -22.72
C TYR A 93 -10.01 -8.11 -21.62
N GLY A 94 -10.93 -8.08 -20.66
CA GLY A 94 -10.92 -9.02 -19.54
C GLY A 94 -9.71 -8.85 -18.61
N ALA A 95 -9.09 -7.67 -18.58
CA ALA A 95 -7.93 -7.39 -17.76
C ALA A 95 -8.13 -6.15 -16.87
N TYR A 96 -7.33 -6.05 -15.82
CA TYR A 96 -7.30 -4.91 -14.93
C TYR A 96 -5.86 -4.56 -14.56
N TRP A 97 -5.66 -3.30 -14.17
CA TRP A 97 -4.38 -2.84 -13.66
C TRP A 97 -4.19 -3.22 -12.20
N LYS A 98 -3.07 -3.84 -11.89
CA LYS A 98 -2.64 -4.16 -10.53
C LYS A 98 -1.35 -3.37 -10.21
N PRO A 99 -1.40 -2.31 -9.42
CA PRO A 99 -0.19 -1.58 -9.03
C PRO A 99 0.75 -2.47 -8.22
N GLU A 100 2.04 -2.37 -8.53
CA GLU A 100 3.13 -2.90 -7.72
C GLU A 100 3.84 -1.73 -7.04
N LEU A 101 3.63 -1.57 -5.74
CA LEU A 101 4.23 -0.51 -4.94
C LEU A 101 5.69 -0.84 -4.65
N ARG A 102 6.59 -0.18 -5.36
CA ARG A 102 8.05 -0.29 -5.18
C ARG A 102 8.51 0.76 -4.19
N VAL A 103 8.86 0.34 -2.99
CA VAL A 103 9.12 1.24 -1.86
C VAL A 103 10.61 1.35 -1.59
N ASP A 104 11.16 2.55 -1.79
CA ASP A 104 12.46 2.96 -1.27
C ASP A 104 12.31 3.31 0.21
N VAL A 105 13.03 2.62 1.09
CA VAL A 105 12.86 2.76 2.55
C VAL A 105 14.05 3.51 3.11
N ALA A 106 13.80 4.68 3.71
CA ALA A 106 14.85 5.41 4.42
C ALA A 106 15.34 4.59 5.63
N PRO A 107 16.63 4.70 6.02
CA PRO A 107 17.17 3.94 7.16
C PRO A 107 16.37 4.10 8.45
N GLU A 108 15.85 5.29 8.71
CA GLU A 108 15.02 5.60 9.88
C GLU A 108 13.55 5.17 9.76
N ALA A 109 13.13 4.67 8.60
CA ALA A 109 11.75 4.33 8.27
C ALA A 109 11.47 2.81 8.25
N ALA A 110 12.45 1.96 8.58
CA ALA A 110 12.30 0.50 8.55
C ALA A 110 11.07 -0.01 9.35
N GLY A 111 10.85 0.53 10.55
CA GLY A 111 9.66 0.22 11.36
C GLY A 111 8.35 0.65 10.69
N ARG A 112 8.34 1.84 10.08
CA ARG A 112 7.18 2.36 9.34
C ARG A 112 6.85 1.55 8.09
N PHE A 113 7.87 1.00 7.44
CA PHE A 113 7.66 0.13 6.30
C PHE A 113 7.13 -1.26 6.72
N ALA A 114 7.53 -1.80 7.88
CA ALA A 114 6.96 -3.03 8.41
C ALA A 114 5.47 -2.86 8.77
N ASP A 115 5.14 -1.73 9.38
CA ASP A 115 3.77 -1.25 9.63
C ASP A 115 2.95 -1.19 8.34
N LEU A 116 3.45 -0.47 7.32
CA LEU A 116 2.82 -0.37 5.99
C LEU A 116 2.55 -1.75 5.37
N LYS A 117 3.56 -2.65 5.35
CA LYS A 117 3.42 -3.98 4.75
C LYS A 117 2.30 -4.79 5.38
N ARG A 118 2.12 -4.65 6.69
CA ARG A 118 1.12 -5.40 7.44
C ARG A 118 -0.27 -4.81 7.32
N LEU A 119 -0.41 -3.49 7.37
CA LEU A 119 -1.69 -2.82 7.07
C LEU A 119 -2.24 -3.22 5.70
N LEU A 120 -1.35 -3.34 4.71
CA LEU A 120 -1.68 -3.69 3.33
C LEU A 120 -1.73 -5.20 3.06
N GLU A 121 -1.54 -6.04 4.07
CA GLU A 121 -1.69 -7.49 3.93
C GLU A 121 -3.10 -7.82 3.44
N ASN A 122 -3.20 -8.70 2.45
CA ASN A 122 -4.45 -9.08 1.76
C ASN A 122 -5.25 -7.90 1.16
N SER A 123 -4.65 -6.71 1.02
CA SER A 123 -5.31 -5.54 0.40
C SER A 123 -5.52 -5.69 -1.11
N GLY A 124 -4.76 -6.58 -1.74
CA GLY A 124 -4.71 -6.75 -3.19
C GLY A 124 -3.59 -5.94 -3.87
N LEU A 125 -2.99 -4.97 -3.18
CA LEU A 125 -1.79 -4.26 -3.65
C LEU A 125 -0.55 -5.13 -3.41
N ASP A 126 0.34 -5.19 -4.40
CA ASP A 126 1.64 -5.83 -4.21
C ASP A 126 2.63 -4.79 -3.66
N VAL A 127 3.29 -5.07 -2.54
CA VAL A 127 4.27 -4.16 -1.91
C VAL A 127 5.63 -4.81 -1.90
N VAL A 128 6.61 -4.18 -2.52
CA VAL A 128 7.99 -4.67 -2.60
C VAL A 128 8.96 -3.60 -2.14
N GLU A 129 9.91 -3.99 -1.30
CA GLU A 129 11.04 -3.14 -0.94
C GLU A 129 12.02 -3.12 -2.12
N VAL A 130 12.40 -1.93 -2.58
CA VAL A 130 13.49 -1.78 -3.54
C VAL A 130 14.75 -1.39 -2.78
N ARG A 131 15.80 -2.20 -2.92
CA ARG A 131 17.12 -1.82 -2.45
C ARG A 131 17.79 -0.93 -3.51
N PRO A 132 18.43 0.17 -3.12
CA PRO A 132 19.27 0.96 -4.01
C PRO A 132 20.47 0.15 -4.52
#